data_AF-A0AAD7SQH6-F1
#
_entry.id   AF-A0AAD7SQH6-F1
#
_cell.length_a   1.000
_cell.length_b   1.000
_cell.length_c   1.000
_cell.angle_alpha   90.00
_cell.angle_beta   90.00
_cell.angle_gamma   90.00
#
_symmetry.space_group_name_H-M   'P 1'
#
loop_
_entity.id
_entity.type
_entity.pdbx_description
1 polymer ?
#
loop_
_entity_poly.entity_id
_entity_poly.type
_entity_poly.pdbx_seq_one_letter_code
_entity_poly.pdbx_strand_id
1 'polypeptide(L)'
;MVINTSCITEHLGGAAQQIMASGFRQSEKGMFGRGVYVSRDLQKASRYPLDLPENQRVVLKVRVNVGKVKKIDFQRHPMQTTWHTVDGYDTAWCPPNCGMVQSGLEEDCIWDPHRITVLKAIYPKRS
;
A
#
# COMPACT_ATOMS: atom_id res chain seq x y z
N MET A 1 10.21 1.68 0.30
CA MET A 1 8.81 1.24 0.41
C MET A 1 8.36 0.82 -0.99
N VAL A 2 7.60 -0.25 -1.10
CA VAL A 2 7.13 -0.87 -2.35
C VAL A 2 5.62 -0.94 -2.27
N ILE A 3 4.97 -0.55 -3.35
CA ILE A 3 3.52 -0.59 -3.47
C ILE A 3 3.20 -1.68 -4.45
N ASN A 4 2.23 -2.49 -4.08
CA ASN A 4 1.55 -3.35 -5.03
C ASN A 4 0.14 -2.83 -5.20
N THR A 5 -0.24 -2.58 -6.43
CA THR A 5 -1.42 -1.80 -6.75
C THR A 5 -2.59 -2.74 -6.96
N SER A 6 -3.54 -2.72 -6.02
CA SER A 6 -4.95 -2.94 -6.33
C SER A 6 -5.60 -1.56 -6.45
N CYS A 7 -5.29 -0.82 -7.52
CA CYS A 7 -6.19 0.26 -7.94
C CYS A 7 -7.19 -0.37 -8.89
N ILE A 8 -8.44 -0.37 -8.44
CA ILE A 8 -9.62 -0.84 -9.17
C ILE A 8 -9.71 -0.02 -10.46
N THR A 9 -9.25 -0.58 -11.57
CA THR A 9 -9.85 -0.30 -12.88
C THR A 9 -9.98 -1.64 -13.57
N GLU A 10 -11.21 -2.09 -13.69
CA GLU A 10 -11.60 -3.14 -14.62
C GLU A 10 -11.04 -2.76 -16.00
N HIS A 11 -9.91 -3.37 -16.38
CA HIS A 11 -9.50 -3.75 -17.73
C HIS A 11 -8.02 -4.13 -17.74
N LEU A 12 -7.76 -5.25 -18.41
CA LEU A 12 -6.49 -5.97 -18.46
C LEU A 12 -5.36 -5.10 -19.01
N GLY A 13 -4.27 -4.98 -18.25
CA GLY A 13 -3.00 -4.38 -18.67
C GLY A 13 -2.95 -2.85 -18.57
N GLY A 14 -2.60 -2.32 -17.39
CA GLY A 14 -2.36 -0.87 -17.31
C GLY A 14 -2.20 -0.23 -15.94
N ALA A 15 -2.59 -0.88 -14.83
CA ALA A 15 -2.66 -0.20 -13.52
C ALA A 15 -1.32 0.44 -13.10
N ALA A 16 -0.21 -0.24 -13.33
CA ALA A 16 1.13 0.32 -13.09
C ALA A 16 1.41 1.51 -14.01
N GLN A 17 1.11 1.42 -15.31
CA GLN A 17 1.25 2.56 -16.25
C GLN A 17 0.37 3.75 -15.85
N GLN A 18 -0.89 3.49 -15.48
CA GLN A 18 -1.81 4.53 -15.04
C GLN A 18 -1.28 5.24 -13.80
N ILE A 19 -0.81 4.50 -12.80
CA ILE A 19 -0.24 5.09 -11.59
C ILE A 19 1.05 5.87 -11.89
N MET A 20 1.87 5.40 -12.82
CA MET A 20 3.03 6.16 -13.28
C MET A 20 2.63 7.45 -14.02
N ALA A 21 1.49 7.47 -14.70
CA ALA A 21 1.00 8.63 -15.45
C ALA A 21 0.19 9.63 -14.61
N SER A 22 -0.64 9.16 -13.68
CA SER A 22 -1.63 9.96 -12.94
C SER A 22 -1.45 9.94 -11.42
N GLY A 23 -0.47 9.19 -10.91
CA GLY A 23 -0.25 9.02 -9.47
C GLY A 23 -1.15 7.96 -8.84
N PHE A 24 -0.96 7.74 -7.55
CA PHE A 24 -1.78 6.80 -6.80
C PHE A 24 -3.16 7.38 -6.48
N ARG A 25 -4.14 6.50 -6.30
CA ARG A 25 -5.44 6.84 -5.73
C ARG A 25 -5.64 6.06 -4.44
N GLN A 26 -6.33 6.66 -3.47
CA GLN A 26 -6.69 5.96 -2.24
C GLN A 26 -7.63 4.79 -2.56
N SER A 27 -7.45 3.66 -1.86
CA SER A 27 -8.51 2.67 -1.75
C SER A 27 -9.68 3.23 -0.95
N GLU A 28 -10.89 2.71 -1.16
CA GLU A 28 -12.07 3.13 -0.38
C GLU A 28 -12.06 2.57 1.05
N LYS A 29 -11.40 1.42 1.25
CA LYS A 29 -11.37 0.64 2.50
C LYS A 29 -10.05 -0.12 2.65
N GLY A 30 -9.82 -0.66 3.85
CA GLY A 30 -8.68 -1.50 4.19
C GLY A 30 -8.50 -1.62 5.71
N MET A 31 -7.45 -2.32 6.16
CA MET A 31 -7.16 -2.55 7.58
C MET A 31 -7.07 -1.25 8.39
N PHE A 32 -6.59 -0.18 7.76
CA PHE A 32 -6.46 1.16 8.31
C PHE A 32 -7.43 2.18 7.72
N GLY A 33 -8.51 1.73 7.08
CA GLY A 33 -9.43 2.59 6.33
C GLY A 33 -8.89 2.94 4.94
N ARG A 34 -9.31 4.08 4.39
CA ARG A 34 -8.88 4.55 3.07
C ARG A 34 -7.42 5.01 3.09
N GLY A 35 -6.74 4.81 1.96
CA GLY A 35 -5.37 5.25 1.77
C GLY A 35 -4.65 4.43 0.71
N VAL A 36 -3.35 4.65 0.56
CA VAL A 36 -2.47 3.86 -0.30
C VAL A 36 -1.63 2.95 0.59
N TYR A 37 -1.78 1.63 0.39
CA TYR A 37 -1.14 0.60 1.21
C TYR A 37 0.18 0.16 0.60
N VAL A 38 1.20 0.09 1.44
CA VAL A 38 2.58 -0.10 1.00
C VAL A 38 3.34 -0.94 2.02
N SER A 39 4.39 -1.60 1.56
CA SER A 39 5.22 -2.51 2.35
C SER A 39 6.70 -2.17 2.17
N ARG A 40 7.60 -2.49 3.10
CA ARG A 40 9.05 -2.51 2.79
C ARG A 40 9.49 -3.87 2.27
N ASP A 41 8.69 -4.91 2.50
CA ASP A 41 8.90 -6.26 2.00
C ASP A 41 8.44 -6.40 0.54
N LEU A 42 9.40 -6.69 -0.35
CA LEU A 42 9.18 -6.89 -1.78
C LEU A 42 8.37 -8.15 -2.09
N GLN A 43 8.57 -9.23 -1.33
CA GLN A 43 7.84 -10.49 -1.53
C GLN A 43 6.39 -10.37 -1.08
N LYS A 44 6.11 -9.61 -0.02
CA LYS A 44 4.73 -9.24 0.34
C LYS A 44 4.10 -8.43 -0.78
N ALA A 45 4.81 -7.40 -1.23
CA ALA A 45 4.38 -6.54 -2.32
C ALA A 45 4.50 -7.19 -3.69
N SER A 46 4.80 -8.47 -3.87
CA SER A 46 4.70 -9.15 -5.17
C SER A 46 3.46 -10.05 -5.27
N ARG A 47 2.75 -10.25 -4.16
CA ARG A 47 1.56 -11.13 -4.09
C ARG A 47 0.29 -10.49 -4.63
N TYR A 48 0.26 -9.17 -4.80
CA TYR A 48 -0.93 -8.44 -5.21
C TYR A 48 -0.90 -8.05 -6.70
N PRO A 49 -2.05 -7.66 -7.25
CA PRO A 49 -3.36 -8.04 -6.73
C PRO A 49 -3.53 -9.58 -6.76
N LEU A 50 -4.26 -10.13 -5.78
CA LEU A 50 -4.29 -11.58 -5.51
C LEU A 50 -4.98 -12.38 -6.62
N ASP A 51 -5.87 -11.71 -7.34
CA ASP A 51 -6.67 -12.19 -8.46
C ASP A 51 -5.94 -12.17 -9.81
N LEU A 52 -4.76 -11.54 -9.90
CA LEU A 52 -3.93 -11.60 -11.11
C LEU A 52 -2.90 -12.73 -11.04
N PRO A 53 -2.58 -13.40 -12.16
CA PRO A 53 -1.44 -14.30 -12.27
C PRO A 53 -0.12 -13.59 -11.95
N GLU A 54 0.84 -14.30 -11.34
CA GLU A 54 2.13 -13.72 -10.92
C GLU A 54 2.90 -13.05 -12.07
N ASN A 55 2.85 -13.63 -13.27
CA ASN A 55 3.48 -13.08 -14.47
C ASN A 55 2.83 -11.80 -15.01
N GLN A 56 1.74 -11.33 -14.39
CA GLN A 56 1.08 -10.06 -14.70
C GLN A 56 1.24 -9.01 -13.58
N ARG A 57 1.86 -9.37 -12.45
CA ARG A 57 2.01 -8.49 -11.28
C ARG A 57 3.25 -7.62 -11.41
N VAL A 58 3.04 -6.31 -11.49
CA VAL A 58 4.12 -5.31 -11.52
C VAL A 58 4.26 -4.69 -10.14
N VAL A 59 5.49 -4.64 -9.62
CA VAL A 59 5.77 -3.99 -8.34
C VAL A 59 6.33 -2.59 -8.57
N LEU A 60 5.76 -1.58 -7.92
CA LEU A 60 6.26 -0.22 -7.97
C LEU A 60 7.17 0.05 -6.76
N LYS A 61 8.44 0.32 -7.02
CA LYS A 61 9.35 0.85 -6.01
C LYS A 61 9.08 2.34 -5.87
N VAL A 62 8.85 2.79 -4.64
CA VAL A 62 8.47 4.18 -4.35
C VAL A 62 9.35 4.80 -3.27
N ARG A 63 9.41 6.12 -3.28
CA ARG A 63 9.79 6.95 -2.14
C ARG A 63 8.51 7.49 -1.50
N VAL A 64 8.43 7.44 -0.17
CA VAL A 64 7.26 7.92 0.58
C VAL A 64 7.71 8.98 1.58
N ASN A 65 7.05 10.13 1.57
CA ASN A 65 7.12 11.10 2.65
C ASN A 65 6.09 10.73 3.73
N VAL A 66 6.54 10.02 4.77
CA VAL A 66 5.66 9.43 5.79
C VAL A 66 5.00 10.46 6.71
N GLY A 67 5.55 11.67 6.83
CA GLY A 67 5.00 12.71 7.71
C GLY A 67 4.81 12.25 9.16
N LYS A 68 3.70 12.65 9.77
CA LYS A 68 3.31 12.25 11.14
C LYS A 68 2.76 10.81 11.12
N VAL A 69 3.44 9.89 11.79
CA VAL A 69 3.11 8.45 11.77
C VAL A 69 2.35 8.03 13.03
N LYS A 70 1.23 7.32 12.86
CA LYS A 70 0.51 6.63 13.95
C LYS A 70 0.86 5.15 13.92
N LYS A 71 1.49 4.65 14.98
CA LYS A 71 1.63 3.21 15.22
C LYS A 71 0.26 2.62 15.57
N ILE A 72 -0.12 1.54 14.90
CA ILE A 72 -1.35 0.78 15.13
C ILE A 72 -0.96 -0.70 15.18
N ASP A 73 -0.89 -1.25 16.39
CA ASP A 73 -0.21 -2.52 16.68
C ASP A 73 -1.10 -3.58 17.35
N PHE A 74 -2.41 -3.37 17.38
CA PHE A 74 -3.38 -4.38 17.81
C PHE A 74 -4.74 -4.19 17.15
N GLN A 75 -5.47 -5.29 16.99
CA GLN A 75 -6.78 -5.30 16.34
C GLN A 75 -7.80 -4.51 17.16
N ARG A 76 -8.67 -3.76 16.47
CA ARG A 76 -9.65 -2.84 17.07
C ARG A 76 -9.00 -1.68 17.83
N HIS A 77 -7.82 -1.24 17.39
CA HIS A 77 -7.21 -0.03 17.91
C HIS A 77 -8.18 1.16 17.78
N PRO A 78 -8.34 2.04 18.79
CA PRO A 78 -9.31 3.14 18.75
C PRO A 78 -9.19 4.05 17.52
N MET A 79 -7.96 4.21 17.03
CA MET A 79 -7.63 5.00 15.84
C MET A 79 -7.43 4.16 14.56
N GLN A 80 -7.84 2.88 14.53
CA GLN A 80 -7.50 1.97 13.45
C GLN A 80 -7.87 2.53 12.07
N THR A 81 -9.02 3.19 11.95
CA THR A 81 -9.51 3.77 10.68
C THR A 81 -9.70 5.30 10.72
N THR A 82 -9.45 5.94 11.87
CA THR A 82 -9.72 7.37 12.12
C THR A 82 -8.46 8.21 12.35
N TRP A 83 -7.29 7.58 12.35
CA TRP A 83 -5.98 8.20 12.58
C TRP A 83 -5.74 9.48 11.77
N HIS A 84 -6.21 9.56 10.53
CA HIS A 84 -6.12 10.79 9.75
C HIS A 84 -7.27 11.76 10.05
N THR A 85 -8.52 11.30 9.97
CA THR A 85 -9.70 12.19 9.96
C THR A 85 -9.96 12.86 11.31
N VAL A 86 -9.55 12.24 12.41
CA VAL A 86 -9.73 12.79 13.77
C VAL A 86 -8.46 13.51 14.26
N ASP A 87 -7.29 12.92 14.02
CA ASP A 87 -6.04 13.36 14.66
C ASP A 87 -4.97 13.91 13.68
N GLY A 88 -5.26 13.92 12.38
CA GLY A 88 -4.41 14.52 11.35
C GLY A 88 -3.07 13.83 11.14
N TYR A 89 -2.97 12.51 11.37
CA TYR A 89 -1.77 11.75 11.02
C TYR A 89 -1.67 11.53 9.51
N ASP A 90 -0.45 11.51 8.96
CA ASP A 90 -0.21 11.34 7.53
C ASP A 90 -0.11 9.86 7.11
N THR A 91 0.36 9.02 8.03
CA THR A 91 0.56 7.57 7.81
C THR A 91 0.13 6.76 9.03
N ALA A 92 -0.66 5.71 8.82
CA ALA A 92 -0.81 4.62 9.79
C ALA A 92 0.22 3.53 9.54
N TRP A 93 0.83 2.98 10.60
CA TRP A 93 1.86 1.96 10.50
C TRP A 93 1.57 0.75 11.39
N CYS A 94 1.47 -0.42 10.77
CA CYS A 94 1.51 -1.73 11.39
C CYS A 94 2.98 -2.17 11.54
N PRO A 95 3.52 -2.31 12.77
CA PRO A 95 4.84 -2.91 12.94
C PRO A 95 4.82 -4.43 12.64
N PRO A 96 5.97 -5.04 12.35
CA PRO A 96 6.05 -6.48 12.19
C PRO A 96 5.73 -7.21 13.51
N ASN A 97 5.21 -8.44 13.40
CA ASN A 97 4.98 -9.38 14.50
C ASN A 97 4.11 -8.85 15.67
N CYS A 98 3.21 -7.91 15.42
CA CYS A 98 2.29 -7.37 16.44
C CYS A 98 0.91 -8.06 16.49
N GLY A 99 0.69 -9.10 15.69
CA GLY A 99 -0.59 -9.82 15.66
C GLY A 99 -1.71 -9.14 14.88
N MET A 100 -1.44 -8.02 14.21
CA MET A 100 -2.39 -7.33 13.34
C MET A 100 -2.74 -8.12 12.07
N VAL A 101 -1.75 -8.74 11.43
CA VAL A 101 -1.95 -9.50 10.18
C VAL A 101 -1.37 -10.90 10.33
N GLN A 102 -2.02 -11.90 9.72
CA GLN A 102 -1.60 -13.30 9.80
C GLN A 102 -0.17 -13.53 9.32
N SER A 103 0.29 -12.74 8.35
CA SER A 103 1.67 -12.85 7.84
C SER A 103 2.73 -12.35 8.82
N GLY A 104 2.36 -11.58 9.86
CA GLY A 104 3.29 -10.89 10.75
C GLY A 104 4.09 -9.77 10.07
N LEU A 105 3.84 -9.46 8.80
CA LEU A 105 4.60 -8.47 8.04
C LEU A 105 4.02 -7.07 8.20
N GLU A 106 4.91 -6.09 8.33
CA GLU A 106 4.54 -4.67 8.45
C GLU A 106 3.73 -4.13 7.27
N GLU A 107 3.03 -3.04 7.51
CA GLU A 107 2.23 -2.34 6.50
C GLU A 107 2.09 -0.87 6.85
N ASP A 108 2.27 0.00 5.87
CA ASP A 108 2.01 1.42 6.01
C ASP A 108 0.78 1.77 5.15
N CYS A 109 -0.07 2.66 5.65
CA CYS A 109 -1.21 3.22 4.91
C CYS A 109 -1.07 4.74 4.89
N ILE A 110 -0.86 5.29 3.70
CA ILE A 110 -0.62 6.71 3.48
C ILE A 110 -1.93 7.38 3.10
N TRP A 111 -2.27 8.49 3.76
CA TRP A 111 -3.51 9.18 3.46
C TRP A 111 -3.44 9.91 2.12
N ASP A 112 -2.49 10.83 1.95
CA ASP A 112 -2.37 11.63 0.73
C ASP A 112 -1.45 10.96 -0.31
N PRO A 113 -1.98 10.55 -1.49
CA PRO A 113 -1.18 9.96 -2.55
C PRO A 113 -0.01 10.82 -3.06
N HIS A 114 -0.09 12.16 -2.94
CA HIS A 114 0.98 13.05 -3.38
C HIS A 114 2.27 12.92 -2.56
N ARG A 115 2.20 12.26 -1.39
CA ARG A 115 3.36 11.91 -0.58
C ARG A 115 4.18 10.75 -1.16
N ILE A 116 3.74 10.17 -2.28
CA ILE A 116 4.34 8.97 -2.88
C ILE A 116 4.91 9.32 -4.26
N THR A 117 6.21 9.07 -4.43
CA THR A 117 6.89 9.22 -5.71
C THR A 117 7.28 7.84 -6.25
N VAL A 118 6.83 7.51 -7.46
CA VAL A 118 7.28 6.30 -8.16
C VAL A 118 8.73 6.47 -8.60
N LEU A 119 9.58 5.50 -8.24
CA LEU A 119 11.00 5.49 -8.63
C LEU A 119 11.24 4.57 -9.82
N LYS A 120 10.62 3.38 -9.82
CA LYS A 120 10.68 2.43 -10.94
C LYS A 120 9.62 1.34 -10.81
N ALA A 121 9.28 0.75 -11.95
CA ALA A 121 8.54 -0.50 -12.03
C ALA A 121 9.49 -1.71 -12.05
N ILE A 122 9.09 -2.79 -11.39
CA ILE A 122 9.75 -4.09 -11.42
C ILE A 122 8.76 -5.07 -12.05
N TYR A 123 9.11 -5.56 -13.24
CA TYR A 123 8.29 -6.49 -14.00
C TYR A 123 8.62 -7.93 -13.59
N PRO A 124 7.64 -8.85 -13.65
CA PRO A 124 7.89 -10.25 -13.40
C PRO A 124 8.83 -10.80 -14.48
N LYS A 125 9.65 -11.79 -14.10
CA LYS A 125 10.52 -12.46 -15.08
C LYS A 125 9.63 -13.15 -16.12
N ARG A 126 9.92 -12.93 -17.40
CA ARG A 126 9.32 -13.75 -18.46
C ARG A 126 9.84 -15.18 -18.29
N SER A 127 8.92 -16.11 -18.08
CA SER A 127 9.18 -17.56 -18.12
C SER A 127 9.54 -17.99 -19.53
#